data_AF-F5H4Q5-F1
#
_entry.id   AF-F5H4Q5-F1
#
_cell.length_a   1.000
_cell.length_b   1.000
_cell.length_c   1.000
_cell.angle_alpha   90.00
_cell.angle_beta   90.00
_cell.angle_gamma   90.00
#
_symmetry.space_group_name_H-M   'P 1'
#
loop_
_entity.id
_entity.type
_entity.pdbx_description
1 polymer ?
#
loop_
_entity_poly.entity_id
_entity_poly.type
_entity_poly.pdbx_seq_one_letter_code
_entity_poly.pdbx_strand_id
1 'polypeptide(L)'
;METLKDKTLQELEELQNDSEAIDQLALESPEVQDLQLEREMALATNRSLAERNLEFQGPLEISRSNLSDRYQELRKLVERCQEQKAKLEKFSSALQPGTLLDLLQVEGMKIEEESEAMAEKFLEGEVPLETFLENFSSMRMLSHLRRV
;
A
#
# COMPACT_ATOMS: atom_id res chain seq x y z
N MET A 1 9.69 -58.00 -36.98
CA MET A 1 10.66 -58.31 -38.06
C MET A 1 11.12 -59.77 -38.08
N GLU A 2 11.34 -60.45 -36.95
CA GLU A 2 11.64 -61.90 -36.98
C GLU A 2 10.47 -62.74 -37.53
N THR A 3 9.25 -62.32 -37.25
CA THR A 3 7.99 -62.94 -37.73
C THR A 3 7.80 -62.94 -39.25
N LEU A 4 8.55 -62.13 -40.00
CA LEU A 4 8.52 -62.11 -41.47
C LEU A 4 9.43 -63.18 -42.07
N LYS A 5 10.42 -63.70 -41.31
CA LYS A 5 11.36 -64.72 -41.78
C LYS A 5 10.73 -66.10 -41.94
N ASP A 6 9.63 -66.34 -41.22
CA ASP A 6 8.92 -67.63 -41.20
C ASP A 6 7.78 -67.69 -42.23
N LYS A 7 7.57 -66.64 -43.02
CA LYS A 7 6.51 -66.57 -44.05
C LYS A 7 7.00 -67.07 -45.41
N THR A 8 6.11 -67.72 -46.15
CA THR A 8 6.35 -68.15 -47.53
C THR A 8 6.31 -66.96 -48.50
N LEU A 9 6.86 -67.15 -49.71
CA LEU A 9 6.95 -66.09 -50.72
C LEU A 9 5.56 -65.56 -51.15
N GLN A 10 4.57 -66.45 -51.22
CA GLN A 10 3.20 -66.10 -51.59
C GLN A 10 2.49 -65.30 -50.48
N GLU A 11 2.72 -65.66 -49.21
CA GLU A 11 2.20 -64.91 -48.05
C GLU A 11 2.86 -63.53 -47.91
N LEU A 12 4.13 -63.38 -48.31
CA LEU A 12 4.82 -62.09 -48.33
C LEU A 12 4.32 -61.19 -49.47
N GLU A 13 4.01 -61.75 -50.65
CA GLU A 13 3.38 -61.00 -51.75
C GLU A 13 1.96 -60.56 -51.41
N GLU A 14 1.16 -61.40 -50.74
CA GLU A 14 -0.16 -61.02 -50.23
C GLU A 14 -0.05 -59.90 -49.20
N LEU A 15 0.86 -60.02 -48.22
CA LEU A 15 1.12 -59.01 -47.21
C LEU A 15 1.63 -57.68 -47.81
N GLN A 16 2.45 -57.73 -48.85
CA GLN A 16 2.96 -56.54 -49.54
C GLN A 16 1.84 -55.75 -50.24
N ASN A 17 0.80 -56.45 -50.69
CA ASN A 17 -0.34 -55.84 -51.38
C ASN A 17 -1.48 -55.46 -50.42
N ASP A 18 -1.36 -55.76 -49.13
CA ASP A 18 -2.32 -55.41 -48.09
C ASP A 18 -1.80 -54.22 -47.26
N SER A 19 -2.29 -53.03 -47.58
CA SER A 19 -1.91 -51.79 -46.89
C SER A 19 -2.30 -51.80 -45.41
N GLU A 20 -3.43 -52.40 -45.03
CA GLU A 20 -3.88 -52.42 -43.63
C GLU A 20 -2.96 -53.32 -42.79
N ALA A 21 -2.53 -54.46 -43.35
CA ALA A 21 -1.58 -55.35 -42.68
C ALA A 21 -0.20 -54.69 -42.49
N ILE A 22 0.25 -53.89 -43.47
CA ILE A 22 1.50 -53.12 -43.36
C ILE A 22 1.37 -52.05 -42.27
N ASP A 23 0.26 -51.32 -42.22
CA ASP A 23 0.00 -50.30 -41.20
C ASP A 23 -0.05 -50.91 -39.80
N GLN A 24 -0.68 -52.08 -39.64
CA GLN A 24 -0.67 -52.84 -38.38
C GLN A 24 0.75 -53.24 -37.98
N LEU A 25 1.55 -53.77 -38.90
CA LEU A 25 2.95 -54.12 -38.61
C LEU A 25 3.79 -52.91 -38.20
N ALA A 26 3.52 -51.73 -38.78
CA ALA A 26 4.17 -50.49 -38.39
C ALA A 26 3.74 -50.06 -36.98
N LEU A 27 2.44 -50.15 -36.65
CA LEU A 27 1.93 -49.85 -35.32
C LEU A 27 2.46 -50.82 -34.25
N GLU A 28 2.64 -52.09 -34.59
CA GLU A 28 3.20 -53.12 -33.71
C GLU A 28 4.72 -53.09 -33.63
N SER A 29 5.38 -52.26 -34.45
CA SER A 29 6.84 -52.12 -34.39
C SER A 29 7.29 -51.61 -33.01
N PRO A 30 8.41 -52.13 -32.48
CA PRO A 30 8.89 -51.72 -31.17
C PRO A 30 9.16 -50.20 -31.11
N GLU A 31 9.63 -49.60 -32.21
CA GLU A 31 9.89 -48.17 -32.29
C GLU A 31 8.60 -47.32 -32.12
N VAL A 32 7.49 -47.74 -32.75
CA VAL A 32 6.21 -47.03 -32.63
C VAL A 32 5.60 -47.27 -31.25
N GLN A 33 5.69 -48.49 -30.71
CA GLN A 33 5.21 -48.81 -29.37
C GLN A 33 5.96 -48.02 -28.28
N ASP A 34 7.29 -47.91 -28.40
CA ASP A 34 8.12 -47.13 -27.47
C ASP A 34 7.74 -45.64 -27.50
N LEU A 35 7.53 -45.06 -28.69
CA LEU A 35 7.06 -43.68 -28.85
C LEU A 35 5.66 -43.48 -28.25
N GLN A 36 4.77 -44.48 -28.38
CA GLN A 36 3.42 -44.42 -27.82
C GLN A 36 3.45 -44.43 -26.29
N LEU A 37 4.32 -45.26 -25.71
CA LEU A 37 4.57 -45.30 -24.27
C LEU A 37 5.17 -43.98 -23.77
N GLU A 38 6.17 -43.43 -24.46
CA GLU A 38 6.78 -42.14 -24.11
C GLU A 38 5.74 -41.01 -24.12
N ARG A 39 4.87 -40.98 -25.14
CA ARG A 39 3.75 -40.04 -25.23
C ARG A 39 2.80 -40.20 -24.04
N GLU A 40 2.42 -41.42 -23.67
CA GLU A 40 1.52 -41.66 -22.53
C GLU A 40 2.15 -41.21 -21.21
N MET A 41 3.44 -41.49 -21.00
CA MET A 41 4.19 -41.02 -19.83
C MET A 41 4.26 -39.48 -19.77
N ALA A 42 4.51 -38.83 -20.91
CA ALA A 42 4.53 -37.38 -21.01
C ALA A 42 3.16 -36.77 -20.71
N LEU A 43 2.08 -37.37 -21.23
CA LEU A 43 0.70 -36.93 -20.95
C LEU A 43 0.33 -37.09 -19.47
N ALA A 44 0.69 -38.22 -18.86
CA ALA A 44 0.47 -38.44 -17.43
C ALA A 44 1.23 -37.41 -16.57
N THR A 45 2.48 -37.12 -16.93
CA THR A 45 3.32 -36.12 -16.26
C THR A 45 2.74 -34.72 -16.41
N ASN A 46 2.35 -34.32 -17.62
CA ASN A 46 1.74 -33.02 -17.89
C ASN A 46 0.43 -32.84 -17.10
N ARG A 47 -0.41 -33.87 -17.07
CA ARG A 47 -1.64 -33.87 -16.29
C ARG A 47 -1.39 -33.68 -14.80
N SER A 48 -0.45 -34.43 -14.23
CA SER A 48 -0.09 -34.29 -12.81
C SER A 48 0.43 -32.89 -12.48
N LEU A 49 1.24 -32.29 -13.36
CA LEU A 49 1.70 -30.91 -13.21
C LEU A 49 0.55 -29.90 -13.30
N ALA A 50 -0.39 -30.09 -14.23
CA ALA A 50 -1.55 -29.23 -14.39
C ALA A 50 -2.47 -29.29 -13.15
N GLU A 51 -2.74 -30.49 -12.63
CA GLU A 51 -3.51 -30.70 -11.40
C GLU A 51 -2.84 -30.00 -10.22
N ARG A 52 -1.53 -30.16 -10.06
CA ARG A 52 -0.76 -29.49 -8.99
C ARG A 52 -0.73 -27.96 -9.15
N ASN A 53 -0.68 -27.45 -10.37
CA ASN A 53 -0.78 -26.01 -10.62
C ASN A 53 -2.15 -25.45 -10.21
N LEU A 54 -3.23 -26.19 -10.46
CA LEU A 54 -4.59 -25.81 -10.04
C LEU A 54 -4.72 -25.82 -8.51
N GLU A 55 -4.08 -26.76 -7.81
CA GLU A 55 -4.04 -26.77 -6.34
C GLU A 55 -3.41 -25.49 -5.75
N PHE A 56 -2.41 -24.91 -6.42
CA PHE A 56 -1.79 -23.66 -5.97
C PHE A 56 -2.63 -22.42 -6.23
N GLN A 57 -3.59 -22.46 -7.15
CA GLN A 57 -4.37 -21.29 -7.54
C GLN A 57 -5.12 -20.68 -6.36
N GLY A 58 -5.87 -21.49 -5.60
CA GLY A 58 -6.66 -21.02 -4.46
C GLY A 58 -5.83 -20.32 -3.39
N PRO A 59 -4.77 -20.97 -2.84
CA PRO A 59 -3.88 -20.34 -1.87
C PRO A 59 -3.21 -19.06 -2.39
N LEU A 60 -2.82 -19.01 -3.67
CA LEU A 60 -2.21 -17.82 -4.28
C LEU A 60 -3.21 -16.67 -4.39
N GLU A 61 -4.44 -16.94 -4.81
CA GLU A 61 -5.48 -15.91 -4.90
C GLU A 61 -5.85 -15.36 -3.51
N ILE A 62 -6.00 -16.23 -2.51
CA ILE A 62 -6.28 -15.84 -1.12
C ILE A 62 -5.14 -15.00 -0.56
N SER A 63 -3.89 -15.47 -0.70
CA SER A 63 -2.73 -14.73 -0.19
C SER A 63 -2.54 -13.39 -0.88
N ARG A 64 -2.79 -13.30 -2.19
CA ARG A 64 -2.79 -12.04 -2.95
C ARG A 64 -3.86 -11.07 -2.43
N SER A 65 -5.09 -11.55 -2.18
CA SER A 65 -6.17 -10.73 -1.61
C SER A 65 -5.78 -10.21 -0.23
N ASN A 66 -5.35 -11.10 0.67
CA ASN A 66 -4.92 -10.73 2.02
C ASN A 66 -3.77 -9.71 2.01
N LEU A 67 -2.83 -9.86 1.08
CA LEU A 67 -1.74 -8.91 0.93
C LEU A 67 -2.25 -7.54 0.48
N SER A 68 -3.17 -7.49 -0.48
CA SER A 68 -3.82 -6.26 -0.93
C SER A 68 -4.55 -5.57 0.22
N ASP A 69 -5.33 -6.30 1.01
CA ASP A 69 -6.08 -5.76 2.14
C ASP A 69 -5.14 -5.17 3.20
N ARG A 70 -4.06 -5.89 3.55
CA ARG A 70 -3.03 -5.38 4.48
C ARG A 70 -2.34 -4.13 3.96
N TYR A 71 -2.08 -4.03 2.66
CA TYR A 71 -1.52 -2.80 2.07
C TYR A 71 -2.49 -1.62 2.15
N GLN A 72 -3.79 -1.87 1.97
CA GLN A 72 -4.81 -0.82 2.14
C GLN A 72 -4.91 -0.35 3.59
N GLU A 73 -4.89 -1.27 4.56
CA GLU A 73 -4.85 -0.94 5.98
C GLU A 73 -3.60 -0.13 6.35
N LEU A 74 -2.44 -0.55 5.84
CA LEU A 74 -1.18 0.16 6.06
C LEU A 74 -1.24 1.58 5.52
N ARG A 75 -1.80 1.80 4.32
CA ARG A 75 -1.97 3.15 3.75
C ARG A 75 -2.82 4.04 4.66
N LYS A 76 -3.96 3.54 5.13
CA LYS A 76 -4.84 4.27 6.06
C LYS A 76 -4.12 4.62 7.37
N LEU A 77 -3.31 3.70 7.90
CA LEU A 77 -2.52 3.94 9.12
C LEU A 77 -1.44 5.00 8.90
N VAL A 78 -0.76 4.98 7.76
CA VAL A 78 0.26 5.97 7.39
C VAL A 78 -0.38 7.35 7.26
N GLU A 79 -1.51 7.47 6.55
CA GLU A 79 -2.26 8.73 6.42
C GLU A 79 -2.64 9.27 7.80
N ARG A 80 -3.24 8.44 8.66
CA ARG A 80 -3.61 8.83 10.02
C ARG A 80 -2.40 9.29 10.85
N CYS A 81 -1.26 8.61 10.73
CA CYS A 81 -0.03 8.97 11.42
C CYS A 81 0.50 10.32 10.95
N GLN A 82 0.49 10.56 9.63
CA GLN A 82 0.89 11.83 9.03
C GLN A 82 -0.01 12.99 9.50
N GLU A 83 -1.34 12.79 9.53
CA GLU A 83 -2.27 13.79 10.07
C GLU A 83 -2.01 14.11 11.54
N GLN A 84 -1.78 13.09 12.36
CA GLN A 84 -1.48 13.28 13.79
C GLN A 84 -0.15 14.00 13.98
N LYS A 85 0.87 13.65 13.21
CA LYS A 85 2.17 14.32 13.22
C LYS A 85 2.04 15.79 12.81
N ALA A 86 1.31 16.11 11.74
CA ALA A 86 1.09 17.47 11.29
C ALA A 86 0.35 18.32 12.36
N LYS A 87 -0.65 17.73 13.02
CA LYS A 87 -1.33 18.38 14.16
C LYS A 87 -0.35 18.66 15.30
N LEU A 88 0.46 17.68 15.68
CA LEU A 88 1.45 17.83 16.73
C LEU A 88 2.49 18.90 16.40
N GLU A 89 2.99 18.92 15.17
CA GLU A 89 3.95 19.93 14.70
C GLU A 89 3.36 21.34 14.78
N LYS A 90 2.10 21.52 14.39
CA LYS A 90 1.41 22.82 14.52
C LYS A 90 1.29 23.30 15.97
N PHE A 91 0.94 22.40 16.90
CA PHE A 91 0.88 22.75 18.31
C PHE A 91 2.27 23.03 18.87
N SER A 92 3.25 22.20 18.50
CA SER A 92 4.64 22.35 18.94
C SER A 92 5.23 23.66 18.46
N SER A 93 4.98 24.08 17.21
CA SER A 93 5.46 25.35 16.66
C SER A 93 4.85 26.56 17.37
N ALA A 94 3.56 26.51 17.70
CA ALA A 94 2.86 27.57 18.42
C ALA A 94 3.32 27.69 19.89
N LEU A 95 3.70 26.56 20.49
CA LEU A 95 4.16 26.48 21.88
C LEU A 95 5.69 26.59 22.01
N GLN A 96 6.42 26.86 20.93
CA GLN A 96 7.86 27.11 21.03
C GLN A 96 8.09 28.34 21.92
N PRO A 97 9.07 28.29 22.84
CA PRO A 97 9.35 29.42 23.73
C PRO A 97 9.57 30.74 23.00
N GLY A 98 10.24 30.71 21.84
CA GLY A 98 10.43 31.89 20.99
C GLY A 98 9.10 32.47 20.49
N THR A 99 8.25 31.64 19.88
CA THR A 99 6.90 32.05 19.41
C THR A 99 6.06 32.63 20.55
N LEU A 100 6.10 32.02 21.73
CA LEU A 100 5.37 32.49 22.91
C LEU A 100 5.91 33.82 23.44
N LEU A 101 7.24 34.01 23.41
CA LEU A 101 7.87 35.27 23.77
C LEU A 101 7.47 36.39 22.81
N ASP A 102 7.52 36.14 21.49
CA ASP A 102 7.12 37.10 20.47
C ASP A 102 5.64 37.50 20.66
N LEU A 103 4.76 36.53 20.89
CA LEU A 103 3.34 36.79 21.19
C LEU A 103 3.17 37.63 22.46
N LEU A 104 3.90 37.30 23.53
CA LEU A 104 3.85 38.03 24.79
C LEU A 104 4.33 39.47 24.63
N GLN A 105 5.38 39.70 23.83
CA GLN A 105 5.89 41.03 23.51
C GLN A 105 4.86 41.85 22.73
N VAL A 106 4.23 41.29 21.71
CA VAL A 106 3.16 41.95 20.93
C VAL A 106 1.98 42.33 21.83
N GLU A 107 1.51 41.40 22.66
CA GLU A 107 0.41 41.66 23.59
C GLU A 107 0.81 42.62 24.73
N GLY A 108 2.10 42.73 25.03
CA GLY A 108 2.69 43.71 25.95
C GLY A 108 2.69 45.12 25.36
N MET A 109 3.11 45.27 24.10
CA MET A 109 3.08 46.55 23.38
C MET A 109 1.64 47.05 23.21
N LYS A 110 0.71 46.15 22.87
CA LYS A 110 -0.70 46.50 22.69
C LYS A 110 -1.33 47.07 23.97
N ILE A 111 -1.11 46.42 25.12
CA ILE A 111 -1.67 46.93 26.39
C ILE A 111 -0.99 48.23 26.84
N GLU A 112 0.28 48.45 26.46
CA GLU A 112 0.97 49.71 26.69
C GLU A 112 0.32 50.84 25.88
N GLU A 113 0.16 50.66 24.56
CA GLU A 113 -0.54 51.61 23.68
C GLU A 113 -1.97 51.89 24.13
N GLU A 114 -2.74 50.85 24.50
CA GLU A 114 -4.10 51.02 25.01
C GLU A 114 -4.12 51.80 26.33
N SER A 115 -3.11 51.61 27.20
CA SER A 115 -2.99 52.36 28.46
C SER A 115 -2.67 53.84 28.20
N GLU A 116 -1.84 54.14 27.20
CA GLU A 116 -1.53 55.51 26.78
C GLU A 116 -2.78 56.20 26.21
N ALA A 117 -3.51 55.53 25.33
CA ALA A 117 -4.78 56.04 24.80
C ALA A 117 -5.83 56.31 25.90
N MET A 118 -5.88 55.47 26.93
CA MET A 118 -6.75 55.71 28.09
C MET A 118 -6.34 56.96 28.88
N ALA A 119 -5.03 57.21 29.01
CA ALA A 119 -4.52 58.42 29.65
C ALA A 119 -4.84 59.68 28.84
N GLU A 120 -4.66 59.64 27.52
CA GLU A 120 -5.01 60.76 26.63
C GLU A 120 -6.48 61.13 26.73
N LYS A 121 -7.39 60.16 26.62
CA LYS A 121 -8.84 60.39 26.75
C LYS A 121 -9.22 61.00 28.10
N PHE A 122 -8.55 60.60 29.17
CA PHE A 122 -8.77 61.22 30.49
C PHE A 122 -8.31 62.68 30.51
N LEU A 123 -7.16 63.01 29.93
CA LEU A 123 -6.66 64.39 29.85
C LEU A 123 -7.53 65.29 28.97
N GLU A 124 -8.17 64.72 27.95
CA GLU A 124 -9.16 65.40 27.11
C GLU A 124 -10.53 65.56 27.78
N GLY A 125 -10.73 64.96 28.96
CA GLY A 125 -11.98 65.02 29.72
C GLY A 125 -13.07 64.08 29.21
N GLU A 126 -12.73 63.12 28.35
CA GLU A 126 -13.68 62.13 27.80
C GLU A 126 -14.05 61.03 28.80
N VAL A 127 -13.23 60.84 29.84
CA VAL A 127 -13.41 59.77 30.84
C VAL A 127 -13.44 60.35 32.26
N PRO A 128 -14.41 59.93 33.12
CA PRO A 128 -14.43 60.30 34.54
C PRO A 128 -13.25 59.74 35.34
N LEU A 129 -12.88 60.43 36.42
CA LEU A 129 -11.73 60.07 37.28
C LEU A 129 -11.85 58.63 37.83
N GLU A 130 -13.02 58.24 38.29
CA GLU A 130 -13.27 56.94 38.90
C GLU A 130 -13.03 55.80 37.90
N THR A 131 -13.56 55.93 36.68
CA THR A 131 -13.35 54.98 35.57
C THR A 131 -11.90 54.95 35.11
N PHE A 132 -11.22 56.10 35.11
CA PHE A 132 -9.81 56.17 34.81
C PHE A 132 -8.96 55.38 35.81
N LEU A 133 -9.15 55.61 37.10
CA LEU A 133 -8.36 54.95 38.15
C LEU A 133 -8.55 53.43 38.15
N GLU A 134 -9.77 52.94 37.92
CA GLU A 134 -10.06 51.50 37.86
C GLU A 134 -9.40 50.81 36.66
N ASN A 135 -9.55 51.39 35.46
CA ASN A 135 -9.08 50.76 34.23
C ASN A 135 -7.59 51.01 33.98
N PHE A 136 -7.09 52.24 34.17
CA PHE A 136 -5.70 52.56 33.88
C PHE A 136 -4.74 51.83 34.81
N SER A 137 -5.07 51.72 36.10
CA SER A 137 -4.22 51.01 37.07
C SER A 137 -4.08 49.52 36.73
N SER A 138 -5.18 48.86 36.36
CA SER A 138 -5.17 47.45 35.96
C SER A 138 -4.43 47.23 34.62
N MET A 139 -4.62 48.12 33.64
CA MET A 139 -3.88 48.08 32.36
C MET A 139 -2.38 48.28 32.56
N ARG A 140 -1.94 49.27 33.36
CA ARG A 140 -0.52 49.51 33.65
C ARG A 140 0.10 48.36 34.44
N MET A 141 -0.62 47.78 35.39
CA MET A 141 -0.17 46.59 36.10
C MET A 141 0.08 45.43 35.13
N LEU A 142 -0.87 45.19 34.20
CA LEU A 142 -0.74 44.13 33.21
C LEU A 142 0.39 44.38 32.21
N SER A 143 0.54 45.62 31.72
CA SER A 143 1.66 46.04 30.87
C SER A 143 3.01 45.76 31.53
N HIS A 144 3.19 46.19 32.79
CA HIS A 144 4.44 45.96 33.52
C HIS A 144 4.71 44.49 33.80
N LEU A 145 3.67 43.69 34.06
CA LEU A 145 3.81 42.24 34.27
C LEU A 145 4.24 41.50 33.00
N ARG A 146 3.78 41.95 31.83
CA ARG A 146 4.11 41.36 30.52
C ARG A 146 5.41 41.89 29.91
N ARG A 147 6.01 42.91 30.52
CA ARG A 147 7.28 43.48 30.10
C ARG A 147 8.43 42.54 30.49
N VAL A 148 8.81 41.69 29.54
CA VAL A 148 9.95 40.77 29.60
C VAL A 148 11.16 41.38 28.90
#